data_AF-A0A7C3Q7T4-F1
#
_entry.id   AF-A0A7C3Q7T4-F1
#
_cell.length_a   1.000
_cell.length_b   1.000
_cell.length_c   1.000
_cell.angle_alpha   90.00
_cell.angle_beta   90.00
_cell.angle_gamma   90.00
#
_symmetry.space_group_name_H-M   'P 1'
#
loop_
_entity.id
_entity.type
_entity.pdbx_description
1 polymer ?
#
loop_
_entity_poly.entity_id
_entity_poly.type
_entity_poly.pdbx_seq_one_letter_code
_entity_poly.pdbx_strand_id
1 'polypeptide(L)' 'MEKSLIAKALAETHDNRTKAAALLEISIPALLYKIKEYGLTDLRNKD' A
#
# COMPACT_ATOMS: atom_id res chain seq x y z
N MET A 1 4.12 3.70 13.02
CA MET A 1 3.03 2.71 13.17
C MET A 1 2.30 2.50 11.84
N GLU A 2 1.74 3.55 11.22
CA GLU A 2 0.97 3.43 9.96
C GLU A 2 1.74 2.71 8.82
N LYS A 3 2.98 3.13 8.51
CA LYS A 3 3.82 2.48 7.49
C LYS A 3 3.93 0.95 7.64
N SER A 4 4.08 0.47 8.88
CA SER A 4 4.21 -0.97 9.17
C SER A 4 2.90 -1.73 8.96
N LEU A 5 1.75 -1.11 9.27
CA LEU A 5 0.43 -1.69 9.02
C LEU A 5 0.17 -1.79 7.51
N ILE A 6 0.53 -0.77 6.75
CA ILE A 6 0.41 -0.77 5.29
C ILE A 6 1.31 -1.85 4.67
N ALA A 7 2.56 -1.95 5.10
CA ALA A 7 3.48 -2.98 4.63
C ALA A 7 2.97 -4.40 4.93
N LYS A 8 2.41 -4.61 6.13
CA LYS A 8 1.81 -5.89 6.53
C LYS A 8 0.57 -6.22 5.69
N ALA A 9 -0.33 -5.26 5.49
CA ALA A 9 -1.53 -5.46 4.67
C ALA A 9 -1.19 -5.78 3.20
N LEU A 10 -0.16 -5.14 2.64
CA LEU A 10 0.36 -5.46 1.32
C LEU A 10 0.94 -6.88 1.25
N ALA A 11 1.74 -7.26 2.25
CA ALA A 11 2.30 -8.61 2.32
C ALA A 11 1.20 -9.69 2.44
N GLU A 12 0.20 -9.48 3.31
CA GLU A 12 -0.93 -10.41 3.52
C GLU A 12 -1.82 -10.55 2.28
N THR A 13 -1.83 -9.54 1.42
CA THR A 13 -2.67 -9.51 0.21
C THR A 13 -1.90 -9.75 -1.08
N HIS A 14 -0.61 -10.11 -0.97
CA HIS A 14 0.30 -10.29 -2.12
C HIS A 14 0.30 -9.08 -3.06
N ASP A 15 0.49 -7.88 -2.47
CA ASP A 15 0.47 -6.57 -3.15
C ASP A 15 -0.85 -6.22 -3.85
N ASN A 16 -1.95 -6.94 -3.57
CA ASN A 16 -3.27 -6.58 -4.07
C ASN A 16 -3.81 -5.34 -3.34
N ARG A 17 -3.59 -4.17 -3.97
CA ARG A 17 -3.93 -2.86 -3.40
C ARG A 17 -5.41 -2.69 -3.08
N THR A 18 -6.32 -3.30 -3.84
CA THR A 18 -7.76 -3.27 -3.54
C THR A 18 -8.07 -4.04 -2.27
N LYS A 19 -7.49 -5.24 -2.10
CA LYS A 19 -7.67 -6.05 -0.88
C LYS A 19 -6.97 -5.41 0.32
N ALA A 20 -5.78 -4.85 0.14
CA ALA A 20 -5.07 -4.15 1.21
C ALA A 20 -5.84 -2.92 1.70
N ALA A 21 -6.44 -2.15 0.79
CA ALA A 21 -7.26 -1.00 1.14
C ALA A 21 -8.51 -1.42 1.92
N ALA A 22 -9.17 -2.51 1.50
CA ALA A 22 -10.29 -3.10 2.22
C ALA A 22 -9.90 -3.60 3.63
N LEU A 23 -8.74 -4.26 3.77
CA LEU A 23 -8.24 -4.75 5.06
C LEU A 23 -7.88 -3.63 6.04
N LEU A 24 -7.42 -2.49 5.53
CA LEU A 24 -7.09 -1.30 6.30
C LEU A 24 -8.29 -0.36 6.49
N GLU A 25 -9.45 -0.68 5.92
CA GLU A 25 -10.67 0.14 5.94
C GLU A 25 -10.46 1.58 5.44
N ILE A 26 -9.61 1.74 4.42
CA ILE A 26 -9.35 3.03 3.76
C ILE A 26 -9.68 2.96 2.27
N SER A 27 -9.82 4.12 1.64
CA SER A 27 -9.99 4.19 0.19
C SER A 27 -8.72 3.79 -0.55
N ILE A 28 -8.86 3.21 -1.74
CA ILE A 28 -7.70 2.88 -2.62
C ILE A 28 -6.84 4.12 -2.89
N PRO A 29 -7.38 5.31 -3.21
CA PRO A 29 -6.56 6.52 -3.39
C PRO A 29 -5.74 6.90 -2.16
N ALA A 30 -6.31 6.77 -0.95
CA ALA A 30 -5.59 7.04 0.29
C ALA A 30 -4.44 6.04 0.51
N LEU A 31 -4.68 4.76 0.23
CA LEU A 31 -3.63 3.73 0.27
C LEU A 31 -2.51 4.04 -0.72
N LEU A 32 -2.83 4.37 -1.97
CA LEU A 32 -1.85 4.68 -3.01
C LEU A 32 -0.99 5.89 -2.64
N TYR A 33 -1.61 6.94 -2.08
CA TYR A 33 -0.90 8.11 -1.60
C TYR A 33 0.11 7.73 -0.50
N LYS A 34 -0.33 6.98 0.51
CA LYS A 34 0.53 6.55 1.63
C LYS A 34 1.65 5.59 1.19
N ILE A 35 1.37 4.70 0.24
CA ILE A 35 2.38 3.82 -0.36
C ILE A 35 3.49 4.65 -1.01
N LYS A 36 3.12 5.69 -1.77
CA LYS A 36 4.07 6.61 -2.40
C LYS A 36 4.83 7.42 -1.35
N GLU A 37 4.12 8.00 -0.38
CA GLU A 37 4.69 8.78 0.72
C GLU A 37 5.74 7.99 1.49
N TYR A 38 5.46 6.71 1.77
CA TYR A 38 6.35 5.85 2.55
C TYR A 38 7.40 5.10 1.74
N GLY A 39 7.40 5.25 0.40
CA GLY A 39 8.31 4.52 -0.49
C GLY A 39 8.11 3.01 -0.41
N LEU A 40 6.87 2.54 -0.26
CA LEU A 40 6.53 1.11 -0.17
C LEU A 40 6.35 0.45 -1.54
N THR A 41 6.40 1.22 -2.62
CA THR A 41 6.52 0.70 -3.99
C THR A 41 7.95 0.73 -4.45
N ASP A 42 8.35 -0.35 -5.12
CA ASP A 42 9.54 -0.33 -5.96
C ASP A 42 9.28 0.61 -7.15
N LEU A 43 10.01 1.73 -7.22
CA LEU A 43 9.86 2.79 -8.24
C LEU A 43 10.35 2.34 -9.64
N ARG A 44 10.25 1.06 -9.98
CA ARG A 44 10.58 0.56 -11.32
C ARG A 44 9.41 0.77 -12.28
N ASN A 45 9.16 2.03 -12.58
CA ASN A 45 8.79 2.49 -13.92
C ASN A 45 9.65 3.75 -14.16
N LYS A 46 10.94 3.51 -14.40
CA LYS A 46 11.75 4.40 -15.23
C LYS A 46 11.43 3.99 -16.66
N ASP A 47 10.43 4.63 -17.25
CA ASP A 47 10.44 4.87 -18.70
C ASP A 47 11.40 6.04 -18.98
#